data_AF-A0A177CKA1-F1
#
_entry.id   AF-A0A177CKA1-F1
#
_cell.length_a   1.000
_cell.length_b   1.000
_cell.length_c   1.000
_cell.angle_alpha   90.00
_cell.angle_beta   90.00
_cell.angle_gamma   90.00
#
_symmetry.space_group_name_H-M   'P 1'
#
loop_
_entity.id
_entity.type
_entity.pdbx_description
1 polymer ?
#
loop_
_entity_poly.entity_id
_entity_poly.type
_entity_poly.pdbx_seq_one_letter_code
_entity_poly.pdbx_strand_id
1 'polypeptide(L)'
;MTMYSFFAVVTLFILVATAAAQDLCPKDEYACLDIINSSQCLAQLVIQKMSPLTKENMAKCVETEGVASSLPGAQKLCRCPGCHTEPINAAIRELFPPPCV
;
A
#
# COMPACT_ATOMS: atom_id res chain seq x y z
N MET A 1 17.27 21.33 40.80
CA MET A 1 17.24 20.14 39.92
C MET A 1 15.92 20.06 39.13
N THR A 2 15.40 21.17 38.61
CA THR A 2 14.10 21.24 37.89
C THR A 2 14.25 21.57 36.41
N MET A 3 15.44 22.01 35.98
CA MET A 3 15.70 22.48 34.62
C MET A 3 16.04 21.34 33.64
N TYR A 4 16.58 20.22 34.13
CA TYR A 4 16.91 19.05 33.30
C TYR A 4 15.68 18.21 32.91
N SER A 5 14.62 18.24 33.71
CA SER A 5 13.41 17.45 33.45
C SER A 5 12.54 18.01 32.32
N PHE A 6 12.57 19.33 32.09
CA PHE A 6 11.84 19.95 30.97
C PHE A 6 12.50 19.67 29.62
N PHE A 7 13.84 19.66 29.57
CA PHE A 7 14.58 19.43 28.33
C PHE A 7 14.38 18.00 27.80
N ALA A 8 14.31 17.00 28.70
CA ALA A 8 14.12 15.60 28.34
C ALA A 8 12.72 15.29 27.76
N VAL A 9 11.69 16.02 28.20
CA VAL A 9 10.33 15.85 27.67
C VAL A 9 10.21 16.45 26.26
N VAL A 10 10.86 17.58 26.00
CA VAL A 10 10.81 18.25 24.69
C VAL A 10 11.51 17.43 23.60
N THR A 11 12.64 16.79 23.90
CA THR A 11 13.33 15.92 22.93
C THR A 11 12.55 14.64 22.60
N LEU A 12 11.73 14.13 23.51
CA LEU A 12 10.92 12.93 23.25
C LEU A 12 9.78 13.20 22.24
N PHE A 13 9.19 14.40 22.24
CA PHE A 13 8.11 14.76 21.31
C PHE A 13 8.60 15.02 19.88
N ILE A 14 9.85 15.48 19.69
CA ILE A 14 10.40 15.76 18.35
C ILE A 14 10.66 14.46 17.57
N LEU A 15 10.96 13.34 18.25
CA LEU A 15 11.23 12.05 17.63
C LEU A 15 9.98 11.35 17.06
N VAL A 16 8.78 11.65 17.56
CA VAL A 16 7.54 11.02 17.09
C VAL A 16 7.01 11.67 15.81
N ALA A 17 7.48 12.86 15.46
CA ALA A 17 6.96 13.65 14.34
C ALA A 17 7.48 13.23 12.94
N THR A 18 8.48 12.34 12.83
CA THR A 18 9.21 12.11 11.56
C THR A 18 8.97 10.76 10.88
N ALA A 19 7.99 9.96 11.31
CA ALA A 19 7.60 8.74 10.57
C ALA A 19 6.59 9.05 9.45
N ALA A 20 6.94 9.95 8.53
CA ALA A 20 6.19 10.09 7.28
C ALA A 20 6.63 8.95 6.34
N ALA A 21 5.78 7.94 6.17
CA ALA A 21 6.01 6.91 5.16
C ALA A 21 6.14 7.59 3.78
N GLN A 22 7.22 7.31 3.06
CA GLN A 22 7.37 7.82 1.70
C GLN A 22 6.26 7.23 0.82
N ASP A 23 5.48 8.09 0.17
CA ASP A 23 4.51 7.70 -0.84
C ASP A 23 5.27 7.34 -2.12
N LEU A 24 5.37 6.04 -2.40
CA LEU A 24 6.08 5.49 -3.55
C LEU A 24 5.12 5.12 -4.70
N CYS A 25 3.84 5.47 -4.59
CA CYS A 25 2.85 5.11 -5.59
C CYS A 25 3.12 5.83 -6.93
N PRO A 26 3.17 5.13 -8.08
CA PRO A 26 3.33 5.74 -9.40
C PRO A 26 2.04 6.45 -9.84
N LYS A 27 1.88 7.72 -9.47
CA LYS A 27 0.65 8.49 -9.73
C LYS A 27 0.47 8.89 -11.20
N ASP A 28 1.53 8.81 -11.98
CA ASP A 28 1.55 9.01 -13.43
C ASP A 28 1.04 7.79 -14.20
N GLU A 29 0.96 6.62 -13.57
CA GLU A 29 0.32 5.44 -14.13
C GLU A 29 -1.18 5.42 -13.80
N TYR A 30 -2.01 5.63 -14.83
CA TYR A 30 -3.48 5.56 -14.70
C TYR A 30 -3.99 4.24 -14.10
N ALA A 31 -3.27 3.13 -14.29
CA ALA A 31 -3.57 1.84 -13.68
C ALA A 31 -3.49 1.84 -12.16
N CYS A 32 -2.70 2.74 -11.56
CA CYS A 32 -2.52 2.84 -10.12
C CYS A 32 -3.69 3.55 -9.43
N LEU A 33 -4.54 4.27 -10.17
CA LEU A 33 -5.77 4.84 -9.62
C LEU A 33 -6.73 3.75 -9.15
N ASP A 34 -6.86 2.67 -9.91
CA ASP A 34 -7.70 1.52 -9.53
C ASP A 34 -7.17 0.84 -8.28
N ILE A 35 -5.84 0.82 -8.13
CA ILE A 35 -5.15 0.26 -6.96
C ILE A 35 -5.40 1.10 -5.73
N ILE A 36 -5.20 2.42 -5.81
CA ILE A 36 -5.49 3.33 -4.69
C ILE A 36 -6.93 3.14 -4.18
N ASN A 37 -7.89 2.99 -5.10
CA ASN A 37 -9.30 2.77 -4.76
C ASN A 37 -9.60 1.38 -4.19
N SER A 38 -8.72 0.39 -4.37
CA SER A 38 -8.87 -0.99 -3.88
C SER A 38 -8.44 -1.22 -2.43
N SER A 39 -7.98 -0.17 -1.75
CA SER A 39 -7.37 -0.22 -0.40
C SER A 39 -8.17 -1.04 0.61
N GLN A 40 -9.50 -0.91 0.62
CA GLN A 40 -10.36 -1.63 1.55
C GLN A 40 -10.38 -3.14 1.26
N CYS A 41 -10.49 -3.53 -0.01
CA CYS A 41 -10.52 -4.93 -0.41
C CYS A 41 -9.18 -5.62 -0.11
N LEU A 42 -8.06 -4.98 -0.46
CA LEU A 42 -6.74 -5.53 -0.18
C LEU A 42 -6.45 -5.63 1.33
N ALA A 43 -6.92 -4.67 2.13
CA ALA A 43 -6.82 -4.74 3.59
C ALA A 43 -7.61 -5.94 4.16
N GLN A 44 -8.79 -6.24 3.61
CA GLN A 44 -9.59 -7.40 4.04
C GLN A 44 -8.87 -8.73 3.77
N LEU A 45 -8.15 -8.84 2.65
CA LEU A 45 -7.39 -10.04 2.29
C LEU A 45 -6.08 -10.17 3.08
N VAL A 46 -5.28 -9.11 3.11
CA VAL A 46 -3.90 -9.16 3.63
C VAL A 46 -3.85 -9.00 5.15
N ILE A 47 -4.62 -8.05 5.69
CA ILE A 47 -4.54 -7.66 7.10
C ILE A 47 -5.60 -8.41 7.90
N GLN A 48 -6.86 -8.35 7.44
CA GLN A 48 -8.00 -8.92 8.17
C GLN A 48 -8.19 -10.41 7.90
N LYS A 49 -7.52 -10.95 6.87
CA LYS A 49 -7.53 -12.38 6.51
C LYS A 49 -8.94 -12.94 6.33
N MET A 50 -9.87 -12.13 5.80
CA MET A 50 -11.27 -12.51 5.62
C MET A 50 -11.50 -13.56 4.52
N SER A 51 -10.50 -13.79 3.67
CA SER A 51 -10.50 -14.77 2.61
C SER A 51 -9.05 -15.22 2.34
N PRO A 52 -8.81 -16.40 1.72
CA PRO A 52 -7.46 -16.83 1.38
C PRO A 52 -6.71 -15.79 0.54
N LEU A 53 -5.46 -15.54 0.92
CA LEU A 53 -4.56 -14.64 0.20
C LEU A 53 -4.04 -15.37 -1.06
N THR A 54 -4.72 -15.15 -2.19
CA THR A 54 -4.36 -15.70 -3.51
C THR A 54 -4.22 -14.61 -4.54
N LYS A 55 -3.52 -14.91 -5.65
CA LYS A 55 -3.37 -13.97 -6.76
C LYS A 55 -4.73 -13.57 -7.34
N GLU A 56 -5.63 -14.53 -7.55
CA GLU A 56 -6.95 -14.24 -8.11
C GLU A 56 -7.76 -13.32 -7.19
N ASN A 57 -7.74 -13.56 -5.87
CA ASN A 57 -8.51 -12.74 -4.93
C ASN A 57 -7.97 -11.31 -4.85
N MET A 58 -6.64 -11.13 -4.87
CA MET A 58 -6.05 -9.79 -4.91
C MET A 58 -6.28 -9.08 -6.25
N ALA A 59 -6.16 -9.79 -7.37
CA ALA A 59 -6.42 -9.22 -8.69
C ALA A 59 -7.86 -8.71 -8.82
N LYS A 60 -8.83 -9.46 -8.27
CA LYS A 60 -10.24 -9.03 -8.23
C LYS A 60 -10.47 -7.73 -7.46
N CYS A 61 -9.63 -7.38 -6.48
CA CYS A 61 -9.76 -6.12 -5.76
C CYS A 61 -9.53 -4.90 -6.67
N VAL A 62 -8.79 -5.06 -7.76
CA VAL A 62 -8.33 -3.98 -8.66
C VAL A 62 -8.86 -4.13 -10.09
N GLU A 63 -9.59 -5.22 -10.35
CA GLU A 63 -10.38 -5.40 -11.56
C GLU A 63 -11.67 -4.61 -11.41
N THR A 64 -11.87 -3.67 -12.32
CA THR A 64 -13.09 -2.88 -12.36
C THR A 64 -13.41 -2.67 -13.83
N GLU A 65 -14.66 -2.90 -14.20
CA GLU A 65 -15.10 -2.66 -15.57
C GLU A 65 -15.30 -1.16 -15.79
N GLY A 66 -14.82 -0.63 -16.92
CA GLY A 66 -15.02 0.79 -17.29
C GLY A 66 -14.16 1.82 -16.54
N VAL A 67 -13.11 1.39 -15.83
CA VAL A 67 -12.17 2.30 -15.16
C VAL A 67 -10.94 2.64 -16.04
N ALA A 68 -10.10 3.53 -15.52
CA ALA A 68 -9.11 4.29 -16.29
C ALA A 68 -8.00 3.44 -16.95
N SER A 69 -7.87 2.17 -16.58
CA SER A 69 -6.92 1.22 -17.15
C SER A 69 -7.63 -0.06 -17.60
N SER A 70 -7.44 -0.42 -18.88
CA SER A 70 -7.90 -1.69 -19.45
C SER A 70 -6.97 -2.87 -19.15
N LEU A 71 -5.98 -2.70 -18.26
CA LEU A 71 -5.04 -3.77 -17.92
C LEU A 71 -5.70 -4.80 -16.98
N PRO A 72 -5.31 -6.09 -17.06
CA PRO A 72 -5.71 -7.09 -16.07
C PRO A 72 -5.28 -6.69 -14.65
N GLY A 73 -6.05 -7.09 -13.64
CA GLY A 73 -5.76 -6.69 -12.25
C GLY A 73 -4.35 -7.08 -11.78
N ALA A 74 -3.88 -8.27 -12.17
CA ALA A 74 -2.53 -8.73 -11.88
C ALA A 74 -1.43 -7.81 -12.43
N GLN A 75 -1.61 -7.27 -13.64
CA GLN A 75 -0.66 -6.34 -14.23
C GLN A 75 -0.68 -5.00 -13.50
N LYS A 76 -1.85 -4.52 -13.07
CA LYS A 76 -1.93 -3.30 -12.24
C LYS A 76 -1.11 -3.51 -10.95
N LEU A 77 -1.34 -4.61 -10.24
CA LEU A 77 -0.70 -4.91 -8.95
C LEU A 77 0.82 -4.94 -9.08
N CYS A 78 1.34 -5.57 -10.14
CA CYS A 78 2.78 -5.60 -10.40
C CYS A 78 3.38 -4.22 -10.70
N ARG A 79 2.64 -3.35 -11.43
CA ARG A 79 3.15 -2.05 -11.90
C ARG A 79 3.06 -0.92 -10.90
N CYS A 80 2.24 -1.07 -9.86
CA CYS A 80 1.93 -0.01 -8.90
C CYS A 80 2.46 -0.30 -7.49
N PRO A 81 3.79 -0.46 -7.30
CA PRO A 81 4.35 -0.66 -5.98
C PRO A 81 4.13 0.58 -5.11
N GLY A 82 3.94 0.40 -3.81
CA GLY A 82 3.97 1.53 -2.87
C GLY A 82 2.66 2.29 -2.70
N CYS A 83 1.58 1.88 -3.37
CA CYS A 83 0.27 2.55 -3.26
C CYS A 83 -0.51 2.22 -1.96
N HIS A 84 -0.02 1.28 -1.15
CA HIS A 84 -0.67 0.88 0.10
C HIS A 84 0.28 0.89 1.29
N THR A 85 -0.22 0.43 2.45
CA THR A 85 0.61 0.18 3.63
C THR A 85 1.62 -0.94 3.37
N GLU A 86 2.69 -0.98 4.14
CA GLU A 86 3.77 -1.95 3.92
C GLU A 86 3.33 -3.42 3.92
N PRO A 87 2.42 -3.89 4.80
CA PRO A 87 1.94 -5.28 4.73
C PRO A 87 1.26 -5.62 3.39
N ILE A 88 0.48 -4.69 2.84
CA ILE A 88 -0.21 -4.87 1.56
C ILE A 88 0.82 -4.84 0.42
N ASN A 89 1.72 -3.85 0.41
CA ASN A 89 2.76 -3.77 -0.61
C ASN A 89 3.68 -5.01 -0.60
N ALA A 90 4.00 -5.55 0.57
CA ALA A 90 4.78 -6.78 0.69
C ALA A 90 4.07 -7.97 0.04
N ALA A 91 2.78 -8.16 0.33
CA ALA A 91 1.96 -9.20 -0.31
C ALA A 91 1.87 -9.01 -1.83
N ILE A 92 1.72 -7.77 -2.30
CA ILE A 92 1.72 -7.45 -3.73
C ILE A 92 3.04 -7.86 -4.38
N ARG A 93 4.19 -7.46 -3.80
CA ARG A 93 5.52 -7.80 -4.34
C ARG A 93 5.81 -9.29 -4.35
N GLU A 94 5.33 -10.02 -3.34
CA GLU A 94 5.49 -11.47 -3.24
C GLU A 94 4.66 -12.20 -4.29
N LEU A 95 3.39 -11.81 -4.46
CA LEU A 95 2.46 -12.50 -5.33
C LEU A 95 2.51 -12.03 -6.78
N PHE A 96 2.97 -10.81 -7.04
CA PHE A 96 3.06 -10.21 -8.37
C PHE A 96 4.46 -9.62 -8.62
N PRO A 97 5.52 -10.46 -8.59
CA PRO A 97 6.87 -9.99 -8.85
C PRO A 97 7.03 -9.58 -10.33
N PRO A 98 7.91 -8.61 -10.63
CA PRO A 98 8.30 -8.32 -12.00
C PRO A 98 9.03 -9.52 -12.65
N PRO A 99 9.03 -9.63 -13.99
CA PRO A 99 8.44 -8.71 -14.96
C PRO A 99 6.91 -8.79 -14.99
N CYS A 100 6.25 -7.65 -15.18
CA CYS A 100 4.79 -7.58 -15.25
C CYS A 100 4.31 -8.13 -16.61
N VAL A 101 3.73 -9.33 -16.59
CA VAL A 101 3.21 -10.06 -17.76
C VAL A 101 1.70 -10.04 -17.85
#